data_AF-A0A2G6GEM1-F1
#
_entry.id   AF-A0A2G6GEM1-F1
#
_cell.length_a   1.000
_cell.length_b   1.000
_cell.length_c   1.000
_cell.angle_alpha   90.00
_cell.angle_beta   90.00
_cell.angle_gamma   90.00
#
_symmetry.space_group_name_H-M   'P 1'
#
loop_
_entity.id
_entity.type
_entity.pdbx_description
1 polymer ?
#
loop_
_entity_poly.entity_id
_entity_poly.type
_entity_poly.pdbx_seq_one_letter_code
_entity_poly.pdbx_strand_id
1 'polypeptide(L)'
;MSAQQENLHEHHTPDPNWGYPHGSALTSQIKRRYRGGQIWYVLLMGSLIIAILTLMALLYTIINDAFGLLAIEYQNDPNRIVLEKQEEMLLADVNTFDSENDNMLAARIADDPNAIGFFGYAYYQENQENLKLLSIEGVAPNASTVTDGSYPLSRPLYLYSDADVLQSNQAANVFLNYYLTHVNNEIDDVGYFPLGAEAMSHSQQVWITANELALAPGQWAAINPDGVGGAVTIA
;
A
#
# COMPACT_ATOMS: atom_id res chain seq x y z
N MET A 1 -57.01 69.65 77.02
CA MET A 1 -57.26 68.39 77.72
C MET A 1 -57.96 67.45 76.75
N SER A 2 -57.45 66.21 76.63
CA SER A 2 -58.15 64.99 76.16
C SER A 2 -58.53 64.93 74.66
N ALA A 3 -58.33 63.86 73.90
CA ALA A 3 -57.58 62.61 74.06
C ALA A 3 -57.40 62.02 72.65
N GLN A 4 -56.24 61.42 72.43
CA GLN A 4 -55.98 60.48 71.34
C GLN A 4 -56.87 59.24 71.54
N GLN A 5 -57.59 58.82 70.51
CA GLN A 5 -58.27 57.53 70.50
C GLN A 5 -57.82 56.69 69.30
N GLU A 6 -57.28 55.54 69.67
CA GLU A 6 -56.58 54.48 68.95
C GLU A 6 -57.51 53.78 67.95
N ASN A 7 -57.07 53.63 66.69
CA ASN A 7 -57.84 52.96 65.64
C ASN A 7 -57.36 51.51 65.50
N LEU A 8 -58.27 50.58 65.79
CA LEU A 8 -58.06 49.15 65.92
C LEU A 8 -57.74 48.51 64.55
N HIS A 9 -56.75 47.63 64.52
CA HIS A 9 -56.40 46.80 63.37
C HIS A 9 -57.58 45.93 62.92
N GLU A 10 -58.06 46.12 61.69
CA GLU A 10 -58.99 45.19 61.04
C GLU A 10 -58.29 43.86 60.74
N HIS A 11 -58.71 42.79 61.41
CA HIS A 11 -58.33 41.43 61.06
C HIS A 11 -59.03 41.03 59.75
N HIS A 12 -58.30 41.03 58.64
CA HIS A 12 -58.74 40.34 57.42
C HIS A 12 -58.87 38.84 57.71
N THR A 13 -60.07 38.28 57.53
CA THR A 13 -60.26 36.83 57.52
C THR A 13 -59.47 36.22 56.36
N PRO A 14 -58.67 35.16 56.56
CA PRO A 14 -57.95 34.50 55.48
C PRO A 14 -58.93 34.07 54.38
N ASP A 15 -58.55 34.25 53.12
CA ASP A 15 -59.30 33.74 51.97
C ASP A 15 -59.61 32.24 52.22
N PRO A 16 -60.87 31.78 52.10
CA PRO A 16 -61.20 30.36 52.26
C PRO A 16 -60.49 29.45 51.24
N ASN A 17 -59.92 30.01 50.17
CA ASN A 17 -59.04 29.31 49.22
C ASN A 17 -57.53 29.44 49.55
N TRP A 18 -57.18 30.02 50.69
CA TRP A 18 -55.79 30.06 51.18
C TRP A 18 -55.40 28.69 51.72
N GLY A 19 -54.89 27.85 50.83
CA GLY A 19 -54.46 26.49 51.16
C GLY A 19 -53.89 25.77 49.94
N TYR A 20 -53.26 24.63 50.18
CA TYR A 20 -52.86 23.76 49.08
C TYR A 20 -54.10 23.25 48.34
N PRO A 21 -54.01 22.96 47.03
CA PRO A 21 -55.13 22.36 46.32
C PRO A 21 -55.49 21.03 47.00
N HIS A 22 -56.78 20.80 47.23
CA HIS A 22 -57.31 19.58 47.82
C HIS A 22 -58.31 18.91 46.87
N GLY A 23 -58.59 17.61 47.05
CA GLY A 23 -59.55 16.88 46.23
C GLY A 23 -59.18 16.75 44.74
N SER A 24 -60.15 16.95 43.84
CA SER A 24 -59.97 16.79 42.38
C SER A 24 -59.05 17.85 41.76
N ALA A 25 -58.97 19.05 42.33
CA ALA A 25 -58.05 20.09 41.89
C ALA A 25 -56.58 19.66 42.09
N LEU A 26 -56.26 18.98 43.20
CA LEU A 26 -54.92 18.45 43.48
C LEU A 26 -54.50 17.40 42.45
N THR A 27 -55.38 16.44 42.14
CA THR A 27 -55.06 15.35 41.21
C THR A 27 -54.82 15.86 39.78
N SER A 28 -55.56 16.90 39.36
CA SER A 28 -55.35 17.54 38.06
C SER A 28 -54.00 18.27 37.97
N GLN A 29 -53.59 18.98 39.03
CA GLN A 29 -52.31 19.68 39.09
C GLN A 29 -51.12 18.72 39.14
N ILE A 30 -51.23 17.63 39.90
CA ILE A 30 -50.21 16.57 39.96
C ILE A 30 -50.02 15.95 38.57
N LYS A 31 -51.11 15.58 37.88
CA LYS A 31 -51.02 15.03 36.52
C LYS A 31 -50.37 16.01 35.53
N ARG A 32 -50.71 17.30 35.61
CA ARG A 32 -50.10 18.32 34.73
C ARG A 32 -48.60 18.50 35.01
N ARG A 33 -48.20 18.54 36.27
CA ARG A 33 -46.78 18.63 36.67
C ARG A 33 -45.99 17.37 36.31
N TYR A 34 -46.59 16.18 36.45
CA TYR A 34 -45.96 14.93 36.04
C TYR A 34 -45.72 14.88 34.53
N ARG A 35 -46.69 15.30 33.70
CA ARG A 35 -46.52 15.40 32.25
C ARG A 35 -45.44 16.41 31.87
N GLY A 36 -45.43 17.59 32.51
CA GLY A 36 -44.39 18.58 32.30
C GLY A 36 -43.00 18.07 32.69
N GLY A 37 -42.89 17.40 33.86
CA GLY A 37 -41.65 16.80 34.34
C GLY A 37 -41.14 15.68 33.44
N GLN A 38 -42.02 14.84 32.91
CA GLN A 38 -41.68 13.79 31.95
C GLN A 38 -41.12 14.37 30.65
N ILE A 39 -41.69 15.45 30.13
CA ILE A 39 -41.17 16.12 28.93
C ILE A 39 -39.76 16.67 29.19
N TRP A 40 -39.56 17.38 30.30
CA TRP A 40 -38.24 17.90 30.67
C TRP A 40 -37.20 16.79 30.92
N TYR A 41 -37.63 15.68 31.54
CA TYR A 41 -36.78 14.52 31.77
C TYR A 41 -36.31 13.89 30.45
N VAL A 42 -37.22 13.67 29.49
CA VAL A 42 -36.88 13.12 28.17
C VAL A 42 -35.94 14.06 27.40
N LEU A 43 -36.18 15.37 27.46
CA LEU A 43 -35.29 16.36 26.84
C LEU A 43 -33.87 16.32 27.42
N LEU A 44 -33.75 16.27 28.76
CA LEU A 44 -32.46 16.23 29.44
C LEU A 44 -31.71 14.92 29.16
N MET A 45 -32.41 13.78 29.20
CA MET A 45 -31.80 12.48 28.89
C MET A 45 -31.38 12.38 27.41
N GLY A 46 -32.20 12.94 26.51
CA GLY A 46 -31.86 13.04 25.09
C GLY A 46 -30.57 13.84 24.85
N SER A 47 -30.43 15.01 25.51
CA SER A 47 -29.21 15.81 25.35
C SER A 47 -27.97 15.14 25.93
N LEU A 48 -28.12 14.41 27.05
CA LEU A 48 -27.02 13.65 27.65
C LEU A 48 -26.52 12.53 26.71
N ILE A 49 -27.44 11.80 26.07
CA ILE A 49 -27.08 10.75 25.10
C ILE A 49 -26.34 11.35 23.91
N ILE A 50 -26.85 12.46 23.35
CA ILE A 50 -26.18 13.15 22.23
C ILE A 50 -24.78 13.61 22.65
N ALA A 51 -24.63 14.20 23.84
CA ALA A 51 -23.33 14.63 24.35
C ALA A 51 -22.33 13.46 24.47
N ILE A 52 -22.78 12.32 25.00
CA ILE A 52 -21.96 11.10 25.12
C ILE A 52 -21.55 10.59 23.73
N LEU A 53 -22.48 10.53 22.77
CA LEU A 53 -22.18 10.10 21.40
C LEU A 53 -21.19 11.05 20.71
N THR A 54 -21.34 12.36 20.88
CA THR A 54 -20.39 13.34 20.33
C THR A 54 -19.01 13.20 20.95
N LEU A 55 -18.94 12.93 22.27
CA LEU A 55 -17.66 12.78 22.97
C LEU A 55 -16.96 11.47 22.58
N MET A 56 -17.72 10.39 22.37
CA MET A 56 -17.17 9.14 21.82
C MET A 56 -16.69 9.30 20.38
N ALA A 57 -17.43 10.01 19.52
CA ALA A 57 -16.99 10.27 18.15
C ALA A 57 -15.69 11.09 18.11
N LEU A 58 -15.59 12.12 18.96
CA LEU A 58 -14.38 12.94 19.08
C LEU A 58 -13.21 12.14 19.66
N LEU A 59 -13.47 11.24 20.61
CA LEU A 59 -12.45 10.32 21.12
C LEU A 59 -11.95 9.38 20.02
N TYR A 60 -12.85 8.84 19.20
CA TYR A 60 -12.50 7.99 18.08
C TYR A 60 -11.61 8.72 17.06
N THR A 61 -11.94 9.97 16.71
CA THR A 61 -11.11 10.77 15.79
C THR A 61 -9.74 11.05 16.38
N ILE A 62 -9.65 11.42 17.67
CA ILE A 62 -8.36 11.67 18.33
C ILE A 62 -7.51 10.40 18.37
N ILE A 63 -8.11 9.25 18.72
CA ILE A 63 -7.39 7.98 18.75
C ILE A 63 -6.89 7.63 17.36
N ASN A 64 -7.73 7.74 16.33
CA ASN A 64 -7.35 7.40 14.97
C ASN A 64 -6.28 8.35 14.41
N ASP A 65 -6.36 9.64 14.69
CA ASP A 65 -5.38 10.62 14.20
C ASP A 65 -4.06 10.55 14.98
N ALA A 66 -4.12 10.46 16.32
CA ALA A 66 -2.93 10.43 17.16
C ALA A 66 -2.18 9.09 17.08
N PHE A 67 -2.89 7.96 17.13
CA PHE A 67 -2.25 6.64 17.01
C PHE A 67 -2.01 6.24 15.55
N GLY A 68 -2.78 6.74 14.59
CA GLY A 68 -2.53 6.52 13.17
C GLY A 68 -1.21 7.16 12.71
N LEU A 69 -0.89 8.37 13.17
CA LEU A 69 0.39 9.02 12.88
C LEU A 69 1.57 8.31 13.57
N LEU A 70 1.42 7.93 14.85
CA LEU A 70 2.47 7.19 15.58
C LEU A 70 2.73 5.80 14.99
N ALA A 71 1.72 5.13 14.44
CA ALA A 71 1.89 3.83 13.80
C ALA A 71 2.65 3.92 12.46
N ILE A 72 2.48 5.02 11.71
CA ILE A 72 3.20 5.26 10.45
C ILE A 72 4.65 5.66 10.72
N GLU A 73 4.91 6.48 11.75
CA GLU A 73 6.26 6.94 12.10
C GLU A 73 7.17 5.80 12.60
N TYR A 74 6.62 4.80 13.29
CA TYR A 74 7.38 3.62 13.76
C TYR A 74 7.68 2.59 12.65
N GLN A 75 7.10 2.76 11.46
CA GLN A 75 7.25 1.83 10.33
C GLN A 75 8.35 2.26 9.34
N ASN A 76 8.84 3.50 9.45
CA ASN A 76 9.95 3.98 8.63
C ASN A 76 11.26 3.72 9.38
N ASP A 77 12.05 2.76 8.90
CA ASP A 77 13.42 2.54 9.35
C ASP A 77 14.19 3.88 9.27
N PRO A 78 14.82 4.38 10.35
CA PRO A 78 15.62 5.60 10.31
C PRO A 78 16.67 5.61 9.19
N ASN A 79 17.18 4.45 8.79
CA ASN A 79 18.10 4.31 7.67
C ASN A 79 17.45 4.72 6.34
N ARG A 80 16.15 4.50 6.17
CA ARG A 80 15.41 4.86 4.96
C ARG A 80 15.38 6.37 4.74
N ILE A 81 15.19 7.16 5.80
CA ILE A 81 15.18 8.62 5.72
C ILE A 81 16.56 9.14 5.29
N VAL A 82 17.62 8.54 5.83
CA VAL A 82 19.01 8.88 5.45
C VAL A 82 19.28 8.50 4.00
N LEU A 83 18.84 7.32 3.56
CA LEU A 83 18.98 6.85 2.17
C LEU A 83 18.21 7.74 1.19
N GLU A 84 16.95 8.06 1.48
CA GLU A 84 16.13 8.97 0.65
C GLU A 84 16.80 10.33 0.52
N LYS A 85 17.39 10.85 1.61
CA LYS A 85 18.11 12.13 1.54
C LYS A 85 19.40 12.03 0.72
N GLN A 86 20.14 10.94 0.85
CA GLN A 86 21.35 10.70 0.06
C GLN A 86 21.02 10.54 -1.43
N GLU A 87 19.97 9.81 -1.75
CA GLU A 87 19.45 9.66 -3.11
C GLU A 87 19.08 11.01 -3.70
N GLU A 88 18.29 11.83 -2.99
CA GLU A 88 17.92 13.18 -3.41
C GLU A 88 19.17 14.04 -3.69
N MET A 89 20.18 13.96 -2.81
CA MET A 89 21.43 14.70 -2.99
C MET A 89 22.23 14.24 -4.20
N LEU A 90 22.29 12.93 -4.46
CA LEU A 90 22.99 12.36 -5.61
C LEU A 90 22.27 12.74 -6.91
N LEU A 91 20.94 12.60 -6.96
CA LEU A 91 20.16 12.94 -8.16
C LEU A 91 20.15 14.45 -8.45
N ALA A 92 20.33 15.30 -7.44
CA ALA A 92 20.43 16.74 -7.59
C ALA A 92 21.84 17.26 -7.93
N ASP A 93 22.87 16.40 -7.90
CA ASP A 93 24.24 16.81 -8.24
C ASP A 93 24.32 17.19 -9.73
N VAL A 94 24.97 18.32 -10.03
CA VAL A 94 25.16 18.82 -11.39
C VAL A 94 25.99 17.91 -12.28
N ASN A 95 26.76 17.00 -11.67
CA ASN A 95 27.58 16.00 -12.37
C ASN A 95 26.86 14.66 -12.55
N THR A 96 25.67 14.49 -11.97
CA THR A 96 24.86 13.31 -12.20
C THR A 96 24.32 13.34 -13.62
N PHE A 97 24.55 12.26 -14.34
CA PHE A 97 24.04 12.05 -15.69
C PHE A 97 23.15 10.82 -15.71
N ASP A 98 21.87 11.01 -15.99
CA ASP A 98 20.86 9.98 -16.14
C ASP A 98 20.43 9.88 -17.62
N SER A 99 20.24 8.65 -18.09
CA SER A 99 19.82 8.37 -19.45
C SER A 99 19.22 6.98 -19.51
N GLU A 100 18.09 6.85 -20.19
CA GLU A 100 17.51 5.54 -20.52
C GLU A 100 18.30 4.79 -21.61
N ASN A 101 19.21 5.51 -22.29
CA ASN A 101 20.11 4.93 -23.28
C ASN A 101 21.44 4.55 -22.63
N ASP A 102 21.63 3.26 -22.38
CA ASP A 102 22.84 2.70 -21.76
C ASP A 102 24.12 2.94 -22.59
N ASN A 103 24.02 3.00 -23.93
CA ASN A 103 25.19 3.32 -24.77
C ASN A 103 25.70 4.75 -24.50
N MET A 104 24.80 5.68 -24.21
CA MET A 104 25.19 7.04 -23.82
C MET A 104 25.82 7.06 -22.42
N LEU A 105 25.34 6.23 -21.48
CA LEU A 105 25.96 6.09 -20.16
C LEU A 105 27.37 5.51 -20.27
N ALA A 106 27.54 4.43 -21.04
CA ALA A 106 28.84 3.80 -21.29
C ALA A 106 29.83 4.80 -21.91
N ALA A 107 29.41 5.55 -22.93
CA ALA A 107 30.24 6.57 -23.57
C ALA A 107 30.63 7.70 -22.59
N ARG A 108 29.70 8.15 -21.75
CA ARG A 108 29.97 9.19 -20.74
C ARG A 108 30.98 8.73 -19.70
N ILE A 109 30.90 7.47 -19.26
CA ILE A 109 31.85 6.91 -18.30
C ILE A 109 33.23 6.74 -18.93
N ALA A 110 33.28 6.35 -20.22
CA ALA A 110 34.55 6.26 -20.94
C ALA A 110 35.23 7.63 -21.14
N ASP A 111 34.45 8.70 -21.32
CA ASP A 111 34.97 10.05 -21.56
C ASP A 111 35.51 10.77 -20.30
N ASP A 112 35.06 10.38 -19.10
CA ASP A 112 35.50 10.98 -17.83
C ASP A 112 36.23 9.95 -16.95
N PRO A 113 37.56 10.08 -16.74
CA PRO A 113 38.35 9.19 -15.88
C PRO A 113 37.89 9.08 -14.42
N ASN A 114 37.08 10.02 -13.93
CA ASN A 114 36.54 10.01 -12.57
C ASN A 114 35.09 9.54 -12.50
N ALA A 115 34.45 9.25 -13.64
CA ALA A 115 33.07 8.80 -13.67
C ALA A 115 32.93 7.38 -13.12
N ILE A 116 31.81 7.17 -12.44
CA ILE A 116 31.31 5.88 -12.01
C ILE A 116 29.83 5.80 -12.39
N GLY A 117 29.40 4.63 -12.83
CA GLY A 117 27.99 4.40 -13.14
C GLY A 117 27.67 2.92 -13.14
N PHE A 118 26.37 2.64 -13.23
CA PHE A 118 25.83 1.30 -13.30
C PHE A 118 24.91 1.22 -14.52
N PHE A 119 25.04 0.15 -15.30
CA PHE A 119 24.25 -0.12 -16.49
C PHE A 119 24.35 -1.63 -16.81
N GLY A 120 23.60 -2.10 -17.80
CA GLY A 120 23.56 -3.54 -18.14
C GLY A 120 24.92 -4.13 -18.52
N TYR A 121 25.20 -5.35 -18.05
CA TYR A 121 26.48 -6.05 -18.30
C TYR A 121 26.82 -6.21 -19.79
N ALA A 122 25.81 -6.39 -20.65
CA ALA A 122 25.96 -6.47 -22.10
C ALA A 122 26.72 -5.27 -22.69
N TYR A 123 26.38 -4.05 -22.27
CA TYR A 123 27.03 -2.84 -22.77
C TYR A 123 28.49 -2.70 -22.32
N TYR A 124 28.85 -3.29 -21.17
CA TYR A 124 30.25 -3.40 -20.77
C TYR A 124 31.00 -4.36 -21.71
N GLN A 125 30.38 -5.47 -22.10
CA GLN A 125 31.02 -6.43 -23.01
C GLN A 125 31.38 -5.80 -24.36
N GLU A 126 30.54 -4.90 -24.86
CA GLU A 126 30.79 -4.17 -26.11
C GLU A 126 31.88 -3.09 -25.97
N ASN A 127 32.22 -2.67 -24.74
CA ASN A 127 33.11 -1.53 -24.45
C ASN A 127 34.28 -1.89 -23.50
N GLN A 128 34.69 -3.16 -23.44
CA GLN A 128 35.69 -3.67 -22.48
C GLN A 128 37.04 -2.94 -22.56
N GLU A 129 37.41 -2.42 -23.73
CA GLU A 129 38.68 -1.69 -23.91
C GLU A 129 38.68 -0.32 -23.23
N ASN A 130 37.49 0.27 -23.04
CA ASN A 130 37.33 1.64 -22.53
C ASN A 130 36.81 1.68 -21.09
N LEU A 131 36.25 0.58 -20.59
CA LEU A 131 35.56 0.53 -19.30
C LEU A 131 36.24 -0.45 -18.35
N LYS A 132 36.12 -0.18 -17.05
CA LYS A 132 36.66 -1.03 -15.99
C LYS A 132 35.55 -1.50 -15.08
N LEU A 133 35.44 -2.82 -14.89
CA LEU A 133 34.54 -3.39 -13.89
C LEU A 133 35.04 -3.14 -12.47
N LEU A 134 34.11 -2.84 -11.58
CA LEU A 134 34.35 -2.71 -10.16
C LEU A 134 33.73 -3.91 -9.42
N SER A 135 34.51 -4.52 -8.54
CA SER A 135 34.00 -5.50 -7.60
C SER A 135 33.24 -4.80 -6.48
N ILE A 136 32.09 -5.35 -6.09
CA ILE A 136 31.34 -4.89 -4.93
C ILE A 136 31.61 -5.90 -3.81
N GLU A 137 32.08 -5.40 -2.66
CA GLU A 137 32.42 -6.25 -1.50
C GLU A 137 33.42 -7.38 -1.82
N GLY A 138 34.30 -7.15 -2.79
CA GLY A 138 35.28 -8.15 -3.24
C GLY A 138 34.76 -9.16 -4.27
N VAL A 139 33.47 -9.11 -4.63
CA VAL A 139 32.86 -9.98 -5.64
C VAL A 139 32.83 -9.26 -6.99
N ALA A 140 33.45 -9.87 -8.01
CA ALA A 140 33.45 -9.34 -9.37
C ALA A 140 32.17 -9.74 -10.13
N PRO A 141 31.61 -8.89 -11.02
CA PRO A 141 30.48 -9.26 -11.86
C PRO A 141 30.92 -10.22 -12.98
N ASN A 142 30.46 -11.47 -12.94
CA ASN A 142 30.67 -12.46 -14.00
C ASN A 142 29.56 -13.53 -13.97
N ALA A 143 29.57 -14.44 -14.94
CA ALA A 143 28.54 -15.47 -15.06
C ALA A 143 28.39 -16.35 -13.81
N SER A 144 29.50 -16.73 -13.17
CA SER A 144 29.44 -17.55 -11.95
C SER A 144 28.79 -16.80 -10.80
N THR A 145 29.27 -15.57 -10.52
CA THR A 145 28.83 -14.79 -9.36
C THR A 145 27.42 -14.23 -9.50
N VAL A 146 26.96 -14.03 -10.74
CA VAL A 146 25.57 -13.66 -11.02
C VAL A 146 24.65 -14.89 -10.88
N THR A 147 25.06 -16.03 -11.42
CA THR A 147 24.23 -17.26 -11.39
C THR A 147 24.07 -17.83 -9.98
N ASP A 148 25.12 -17.77 -9.15
CA ASP A 148 25.06 -18.23 -7.76
C ASP A 148 24.47 -17.20 -6.79
N GLY A 149 24.12 -16.00 -7.28
CA GLY A 149 23.52 -14.92 -6.50
C GLY A 149 24.48 -14.20 -5.54
N SER A 150 25.78 -14.47 -5.61
CA SER A 150 26.79 -13.82 -4.75
C SER A 150 27.09 -12.38 -5.18
N TYR A 151 26.86 -12.01 -6.44
CA TYR A 151 27.03 -10.63 -6.90
C TYR A 151 25.85 -9.75 -6.48
N PRO A 152 26.07 -8.71 -5.64
CA PRO A 152 24.99 -8.00 -4.95
C PRO A 152 24.12 -7.12 -5.85
N LEU A 153 24.62 -6.74 -7.04
CA LEU A 153 23.89 -5.92 -8.01
C LEU A 153 23.34 -6.74 -9.20
N SER A 154 23.20 -8.05 -9.03
CA SER A 154 22.48 -8.88 -9.99
C SER A 154 20.96 -8.70 -9.83
N ARG A 155 20.23 -8.69 -10.95
CA ARG A 155 18.76 -8.55 -10.94
C ARG A 155 18.11 -9.61 -11.83
N PRO A 156 17.27 -10.51 -11.27
CA PRO A 156 16.47 -11.40 -12.09
C PRO A 156 15.41 -10.61 -12.88
N LEU A 157 15.19 -11.02 -14.13
CA LEU A 157 14.13 -10.49 -14.98
C LEU A 157 12.97 -11.50 -14.99
N TYR A 158 11.75 -10.99 -14.86
CA TYR A 158 10.55 -11.80 -14.78
C TYR A 158 9.59 -11.48 -15.92
N LEU A 159 8.91 -12.51 -16.41
CA LEU A 159 7.72 -12.38 -17.26
C LEU A 159 6.49 -12.66 -16.40
N TYR A 160 5.48 -11.81 -16.50
CA TYR A 160 4.24 -11.93 -15.75
C TYR A 160 3.06 -12.11 -16.71
N SER A 161 2.19 -13.06 -16.37
CA SER A 161 0.90 -13.26 -17.04
C SER A 161 -0.09 -13.85 -16.05
N ASP A 162 -1.35 -13.45 -16.16
CA ASP A 162 -2.46 -14.12 -15.47
C ASP A 162 -2.84 -15.41 -16.20
N ALA A 163 -3.33 -16.41 -15.46
CA ALA A 163 -3.83 -17.66 -16.01
C ALA A 163 -4.98 -17.42 -17.00
N ASP A 164 -5.90 -16.51 -16.65
CA ASP A 164 -7.04 -16.14 -17.51
C ASP A 164 -6.57 -15.55 -18.85
N VAL A 165 -5.45 -14.81 -18.87
CA VAL A 165 -4.86 -14.28 -20.10
C VAL A 165 -4.27 -15.40 -20.95
N LEU A 166 -3.60 -16.38 -20.34
CA LEU A 166 -3.06 -17.53 -21.08
C LEU A 166 -4.18 -18.39 -21.70
N GLN A 167 -5.33 -18.50 -21.03
CA GLN A 167 -6.50 -19.23 -21.53
C GLN A 167 -7.24 -18.47 -22.64
N SER A 168 -7.43 -17.15 -22.48
CA SER A 168 -8.19 -16.32 -23.41
C SER A 168 -7.38 -15.80 -24.60
N ASN A 169 -6.06 -15.68 -24.47
CA ASN A 169 -5.13 -15.21 -25.50
C ASN A 169 -4.08 -16.27 -25.83
N GLN A 170 -4.43 -17.10 -26.80
CA GLN A 170 -3.59 -18.18 -27.29
C GLN A 170 -2.24 -17.71 -27.84
N ALA A 171 -2.19 -16.54 -28.49
CA ALA A 171 -0.93 -16.01 -29.02
C ALA A 171 0.06 -15.66 -27.91
N ALA A 172 -0.41 -15.03 -26.82
CA ALA A 172 0.41 -14.74 -25.66
C ALA A 172 0.92 -16.03 -24.98
N ASN A 173 0.06 -17.03 -24.88
CA ASN A 173 0.40 -18.31 -24.28
C ASN A 173 1.47 -19.08 -25.07
N VAL A 174 1.32 -19.13 -26.39
CA VAL A 174 2.32 -19.71 -27.30
C VAL A 174 3.63 -18.96 -27.23
N PHE A 175 3.58 -17.62 -27.25
CA PHE A 175 4.78 -16.80 -27.13
C PHE A 175 5.52 -17.09 -25.83
N LEU A 176 4.82 -17.18 -24.70
CA LEU A 176 5.44 -17.46 -23.40
C LEU A 176 6.09 -18.85 -23.36
N ASN A 177 5.42 -19.88 -23.90
CA ASN A 177 6.01 -21.21 -24.03
C ASN A 177 7.25 -21.20 -24.94
N TYR A 178 7.18 -20.49 -26.08
CA TYR A 178 8.30 -20.36 -27.02
C TYR A 178 9.50 -19.67 -26.37
N TYR A 179 9.26 -18.56 -25.68
CA TYR A 179 10.26 -17.84 -24.93
C TYR A 179 10.95 -18.77 -23.92
N LEU A 180 10.17 -19.46 -23.08
CA LEU A 180 10.73 -20.38 -22.07
C LEU A 180 11.48 -21.55 -22.72
N THR A 181 11.07 -22.03 -23.89
CA THR A 181 11.75 -23.13 -24.59
C THR A 181 13.11 -22.72 -25.13
N HIS A 182 13.25 -21.48 -25.60
CA HIS A 182 14.41 -21.05 -26.38
C HIS A 182 15.29 -20.00 -25.70
N VAL A 183 14.85 -19.36 -24.62
CA VAL A 183 15.55 -18.23 -23.98
C VAL A 183 17.03 -18.54 -23.72
N ASN A 184 17.34 -19.69 -23.09
CA ASN A 184 18.73 -20.04 -22.77
C ASN A 184 19.60 -20.35 -24.00
N ASN A 185 19.04 -20.53 -25.19
CA ASN A 185 19.82 -20.70 -26.42
C ASN A 185 20.28 -19.36 -27.00
N GLU A 186 19.55 -18.27 -26.72
CA GLU A 186 19.78 -16.95 -27.31
C GLU A 186 20.32 -15.93 -26.30
N ILE A 187 20.21 -16.21 -24.99
CA ILE A 187 20.45 -15.24 -23.91
C ILE A 187 21.90 -14.75 -23.83
N ASP A 188 22.86 -15.60 -24.19
CA ASP A 188 24.28 -15.25 -24.17
C ASP A 188 24.61 -14.23 -25.28
N ASP A 189 23.99 -14.36 -26.46
CA ASP A 189 24.21 -13.49 -27.61
C ASP A 189 23.71 -12.05 -27.37
N VAL A 190 22.73 -11.89 -26.48
CA VAL A 190 22.20 -10.58 -26.06
C VAL A 190 22.86 -10.06 -24.76
N GLY A 191 23.84 -10.77 -24.22
CA GLY A 191 24.66 -10.32 -23.08
C GLY A 191 24.02 -10.45 -21.70
N TYR A 192 23.01 -11.32 -21.57
CA TYR A 192 22.40 -11.71 -20.30
C TYR A 192 22.93 -13.06 -19.83
N PHE A 193 22.60 -13.46 -18.59
CA PHE A 193 23.05 -14.73 -18.02
C PHE A 193 21.92 -15.77 -18.06
N PRO A 194 22.23 -17.02 -18.44
CA PRO A 194 21.23 -18.08 -18.54
C PRO A 194 20.65 -18.44 -17.18
N LEU A 195 19.38 -18.85 -17.20
CA LEU A 195 18.74 -19.39 -16.00
C LEU A 195 19.26 -20.80 -15.72
N GLY A 196 19.54 -21.09 -14.45
CA GLY A 196 19.86 -22.43 -14.00
C GLY A 196 18.73 -23.44 -14.25
N ALA A 197 19.08 -24.72 -14.38
CA ALA A 197 18.14 -25.79 -14.71
C ALA A 197 16.94 -25.90 -13.76
N GLU A 198 17.15 -25.61 -12.47
CA GLU A 198 16.08 -25.60 -11.47
C GLU A 198 15.08 -24.45 -11.71
N ALA A 199 15.56 -23.23 -11.92
CA ALA A 199 14.72 -22.07 -12.20
C ALA A 199 13.94 -22.22 -13.53
N MET A 200 14.58 -22.81 -14.56
CA MET A 200 13.92 -23.16 -15.82
C MET A 200 12.82 -24.20 -15.60
N SER A 201 13.10 -25.28 -14.86
CA SER A 201 12.12 -26.32 -14.57
C SER A 201 10.95 -25.77 -13.74
N HIS A 202 11.22 -24.87 -12.79
CA HIS A 202 10.20 -24.19 -12.02
C HIS A 202 9.31 -23.31 -12.91
N SER A 203 9.91 -22.48 -13.76
CA SER A 203 9.17 -21.60 -14.69
C SER A 203 8.28 -22.40 -15.64
N GLN A 204 8.79 -23.52 -16.14
CA GLN A 204 8.02 -24.47 -16.95
C GLN A 204 6.83 -25.05 -16.18
N GLN A 205 7.05 -25.48 -14.92
CA GLN A 205 5.98 -26.05 -14.09
C GLN A 205 4.88 -25.03 -13.78
N VAL A 206 5.24 -23.76 -13.56
CA VAL A 206 4.27 -22.67 -13.36
C VAL A 206 3.39 -22.50 -14.61
N TRP A 207 4.01 -22.48 -15.79
CA TRP A 207 3.26 -22.39 -17.06
C TRP A 207 2.37 -23.60 -17.32
N ILE A 208 2.85 -24.83 -17.06
CA ILE A 208 2.07 -26.08 -17.19
C ILE A 208 0.83 -26.04 -16.29
N THR A 209 1.02 -25.62 -15.04
CA THR A 209 -0.05 -25.54 -14.04
C THR A 209 -1.11 -24.52 -14.43
N ALA A 210 -0.68 -23.34 -14.90
CA ALA A 210 -1.59 -22.29 -15.35
C ALA A 210 -2.44 -22.70 -16.57
N ASN A 211 -1.94 -23.65 -17.37
CA ASN A 211 -2.63 -24.21 -18.52
C ASN A 211 -3.37 -25.52 -18.23
N GLU A 212 -3.37 -25.98 -16.97
CA GLU A 212 -3.99 -27.24 -16.55
C GLU A 212 -3.52 -28.47 -17.36
N LEU A 213 -2.26 -28.46 -17.81
CA LEU A 213 -1.69 -29.54 -18.64
C LEU A 213 -1.11 -30.66 -17.77
N ALA A 214 -1.32 -31.91 -18.19
CA ALA A 214 -0.72 -33.09 -17.56
C ALA A 214 0.57 -33.51 -18.27
N LEU A 215 1.63 -32.70 -18.15
CA LEU A 215 2.95 -32.98 -18.72
C LEU A 215 3.93 -33.46 -17.63
N ALA A 216 4.85 -34.36 -18.00
CA ALA A 216 5.92 -34.77 -17.10
C ALA A 216 6.98 -33.65 -16.96
N PRO A 217 7.70 -33.56 -15.82
CA PRO A 217 8.76 -32.57 -15.63
C PRO A 217 9.79 -32.63 -16.77
N GLY A 218 10.11 -31.47 -17.36
CA GLY A 218 11.06 -31.35 -18.47
C GLY A 218 10.47 -31.63 -19.87
N GLN A 219 9.20 -32.01 -19.98
CA GLN A 219 8.53 -32.12 -21.28
C GLN A 219 7.94 -30.77 -21.72
N TRP A 220 8.28 -30.35 -22.95
CA TRP A 220 7.73 -29.15 -23.57
C TRP A 220 6.50 -29.47 -24.40
N ALA A 221 5.44 -28.68 -24.25
CA ALA A 221 4.34 -28.70 -25.21
C ALA A 221 4.87 -28.22 -26.57
N ALA A 222 4.63 -28.99 -27.63
CA ALA A 222 5.11 -28.64 -28.96
C ALA A 222 4.36 -27.40 -29.47
N ILE A 223 5.11 -26.44 -29.99
CA ILE A 223 4.59 -25.24 -30.62
C ILE A 223 4.69 -25.40 -32.13
N ASN A 224 3.59 -25.17 -32.84
CA ASN A 224 3.62 -25.01 -34.29
C ASN A 224 3.69 -23.52 -34.65
N PRO A 225 4.87 -22.97 -34.98
CA PRO A 225 5.03 -21.55 -35.28
C PRO A 225 4.39 -21.12 -36.62
N ASP A 226 4.12 -22.06 -37.54
CA ASP A 226 3.53 -21.79 -38.85
C ASP A 226 1.99 -21.78 -38.82
N GLY A 227 1.38 -22.20 -37.70
CA GLY A 227 -0.06 -22.18 -37.51
C GLY A 227 -0.55 -20.76 -37.22
N VAL A 228 -1.17 -20.11 -38.21
CA VAL A 228 -1.95 -18.89 -37.99
C VAL A 228 -3.01 -19.17 -36.92
N GLY A 229 -2.73 -18.80 -35.66
CA GLY A 229 -3.60 -19.03 -34.51
C GLY A 229 -3.00 -19.78 -33.31
N GLY A 230 -1.75 -20.26 -33.36
CA GLY A 230 -1.06 -20.69 -32.14
C GLY A 230 -1.65 -21.93 -31.44
N ALA A 231 -2.12 -22.93 -32.17
CA ALA A 231 -2.55 -24.20 -31.56
C ALA A 231 -1.42 -24.83 -30.73
N VAL A 232 -1.61 -24.94 -29.40
CA VAL A 232 -0.73 -25.71 -28.53
C VAL A 232 -1.08 -27.19 -28.74
N THR A 233 -0.13 -27.96 -29.26
CA THR A 233 -0.31 -29.40 -29.43
C THR A 233 0.53 -30.12 -28.39
N ILE A 234 -0.14 -30.85 -27.49
CA ILE A 234 0.53 -31.78 -26.57
C ILE A 234 0.89 -33.01 -27.42
N ALA A 235 2.18 -33.30 -27.57
CA ALA A 235 2.67 -34.51 -28.22
C ALA A 235 2.78 -35.66 -27.21
#